data_AF-A0A943P0Y4-F1
#
_entry.id   AF-A0A943P0Y4-F1
#
_cell.length_a   1.000
_cell.length_b   1.000
_cell.length_c   1.000
_cell.angle_alpha   90.00
_cell.angle_beta   90.00
_cell.angle_gamma   90.00
#
_symmetry.space_group_name_H-M   'P 1'
#
loop_
_entity.id
_entity.type
_entity.pdbx_description
1 polymer ?
#
loop_
_entity_poly.entity_id
_entity_poly.type
_entity_poly.pdbx_seq_one_letter_code
_entity_poly.pdbx_strand_id
1 'polypeptide(L)'
;MKYRTRWGLLGITGVALSVACFFYDGREQEALQTLTRPEQGEGDQEQKLQAELGGKRYPLEITLVEMPCSEEEIHEILTAASAGLEKMFLKNNTDLYHIKTDIQMPSVIPDTEVEVQWYLDSWEYVDPDGTVRNESLKEPVPLKVQAVLSLGDRSVTWKRDLKLCPPGEPDTEQKMRLLEYQIQERQKDDSSGELLLPSEVFGEPVSWYQTTDRRGIWMLALTVCSLAAVEIGRRREEEQSARKRERSMQLDYPEIVSRLSLYMGAGISTRKAWERIVENYEKKNGESTEHRAAYEEMRKTLHEMQSGIPETLAYERFGTRCRVPAYLKLGTLLSQNLRKGTRNLAELLREEAREAFEDRKALARRMGEECESKLLLPMGMLLLTVLIMVMYPALVSF
;
A
#
# COMPACT_ATOMS: atom_id res chain seq x y z
N MET A 1 14.72 -5.66 75.07
CA MET A 1 13.27 -5.36 75.16
C MET A 1 12.89 -4.02 74.49
N LYS A 2 13.40 -3.68 73.29
CA LYS A 2 13.10 -2.40 72.59
C LYS A 2 12.39 -2.56 71.24
N TYR A 3 12.02 -3.79 70.84
CA TYR A 3 11.37 -4.06 69.54
C TYR A 3 9.89 -4.46 69.64
N ARG A 4 9.40 -4.93 70.80
CA ARG A 4 7.97 -5.26 71.00
C ARG A 4 7.07 -4.02 71.10
N THR A 5 7.61 -2.85 71.46
CA THR A 5 6.86 -1.59 71.58
C THR A 5 6.66 -0.86 70.25
N ARG A 6 7.49 -1.09 69.22
CA ARG A 6 7.33 -0.44 67.90
C ARG A 6 6.26 -1.07 67.01
N TRP A 7 6.06 -2.40 67.08
CA TRP A 7 4.97 -3.08 66.36
C TRP A 7 3.59 -2.83 66.99
N GLY A 8 3.52 -2.65 68.31
CA GLY A 8 2.30 -2.24 69.00
C GLY A 8 1.81 -0.85 68.57
N LEU A 9 2.73 0.10 68.34
CA LEU A 9 2.38 1.45 67.88
C LEU A 9 1.85 1.48 66.43
N LEU A 10 2.43 0.70 65.51
CA LEU A 10 1.93 0.55 64.13
C LEU A 10 0.55 -0.12 64.07
N GLY A 11 0.32 -1.12 64.93
CA GLY A 11 -1.00 -1.77 65.06
C GLY A 11 -2.06 -0.82 65.62
N ILE A 12 -1.71 0.01 66.61
CA ILE A 12 -2.64 0.99 67.19
C ILE A 12 -2.95 2.13 66.21
N THR A 13 -1.98 2.60 65.43
CA THR A 13 -2.24 3.60 64.37
C THR A 13 -3.08 3.02 63.25
N GLY A 14 -2.85 1.75 62.86
CA GLY A 14 -3.66 1.07 61.85
C GLY A 14 -5.11 0.87 62.31
N VAL A 15 -5.31 0.42 63.55
CA VAL A 15 -6.66 0.28 64.13
C VAL A 15 -7.32 1.65 64.31
N ALA A 16 -6.60 2.69 64.73
CA ALA A 16 -7.15 4.04 64.84
C ALA A 16 -7.57 4.62 63.48
N LEU A 17 -6.82 4.34 62.40
CA LEU A 17 -7.14 4.80 61.05
C LEU A 17 -8.28 3.99 60.44
N SER A 18 -8.34 2.67 60.65
CA SER A 18 -9.50 1.85 60.29
C SER A 18 -10.76 2.24 61.06
N VAL A 19 -10.64 2.56 62.36
CA VAL A 19 -11.76 3.04 63.19
C VAL A 19 -12.17 4.45 62.75
N ALA A 20 -11.22 5.33 62.42
CA ALA A 20 -11.52 6.65 61.87
C ALA A 20 -12.23 6.56 60.51
N CYS A 21 -11.79 5.68 59.60
CA CYS A 21 -12.49 5.42 58.34
C CYS A 21 -13.87 4.80 58.57
N PHE A 22 -14.03 3.88 59.52
CA PHE A 22 -15.33 3.29 59.89
C PHE A 22 -16.28 4.33 60.49
N PHE A 23 -15.78 5.28 61.29
CA PHE A 23 -16.57 6.42 61.78
C PHE A 23 -16.83 7.49 60.71
N TYR A 24 -15.97 7.60 59.69
CA TYR A 24 -16.16 8.51 58.55
C TYR A 24 -17.21 7.96 57.57
N ASP A 25 -17.18 6.65 57.29
CA ASP A 25 -18.22 5.92 56.53
C ASP A 25 -19.53 5.78 57.33
N GLY A 26 -19.43 5.72 58.66
CA GLY A 26 -20.56 5.62 59.58
C GLY A 26 -21.23 6.95 59.93
N ARG A 27 -20.75 8.09 59.41
CA ARG A 27 -21.53 9.32 59.41
C ARG A 27 -22.71 9.11 58.47
N GLU A 28 -23.92 9.16 59.00
CA GLU A 28 -25.14 9.19 58.19
C GLU A 28 -24.96 10.26 57.11
N GLN A 29 -24.83 9.81 55.86
CA GLN A 29 -24.84 10.69 54.71
C GLN A 29 -26.17 11.42 54.73
N GLU A 30 -26.12 12.75 54.89
CA GLU A 30 -27.32 13.58 54.83
C GLU A 30 -28.07 13.27 53.53
N ALA A 31 -29.40 13.17 53.61
CA ALA A 31 -30.21 12.93 52.43
C ALA A 31 -29.97 14.05 51.41
N LEU A 32 -29.26 13.74 50.34
CA LEU A 32 -29.01 14.66 49.24
C LEU A 32 -30.35 14.99 48.57
N GLN A 33 -30.85 16.20 48.76
CA GLN A 33 -32.09 16.67 48.12
C GLN A 33 -31.85 17.28 46.74
N THR A 34 -30.60 17.63 46.40
CA THR A 34 -30.25 18.28 45.14
C THR A 34 -28.91 17.77 44.62
N LEU A 35 -28.79 17.67 43.28
CA LEU A 35 -27.55 17.38 42.56
C LEU A 35 -27.29 18.52 41.60
N THR A 36 -26.04 18.96 41.49
CA THR A 36 -25.62 19.95 40.49
C THR A 36 -25.55 19.27 39.14
N ARG A 37 -26.27 19.80 38.14
CA ARG A 37 -26.19 19.31 36.75
C ARG A 37 -24.88 19.79 36.09
N PRO A 38 -24.34 19.04 35.12
CA PRO A 38 -23.17 19.45 34.34
C PRO A 38 -23.41 20.78 33.61
N GLU A 39 -22.34 21.57 33.47
CA GLU A 39 -22.36 22.85 32.76
C GLU A 39 -22.40 22.64 31.23
N GLN A 40 -22.71 23.71 30.49
CA GLN A 40 -22.91 23.64 29.05
C GLN A 40 -21.64 23.17 28.30
N GLY A 41 -21.77 22.13 27.46
CA GLY A 41 -20.69 21.53 26.69
C GLY A 41 -19.93 20.38 27.37
N GLU A 42 -20.29 19.99 28.61
CA GLU A 42 -19.68 18.85 29.30
C GLU A 42 -20.32 17.50 28.96
N GLY A 43 -21.50 17.51 28.32
CA GLY A 43 -22.26 16.31 27.97
C GLY A 43 -22.92 15.63 29.19
N ASP A 44 -23.70 14.60 28.90
CA ASP A 44 -24.45 13.85 29.93
C ASP A 44 -23.50 13.09 30.87
N GLN A 45 -23.69 13.24 32.19
CA GLN A 45 -22.88 12.57 33.21
C GLN A 45 -23.67 11.53 34.00
N GLU A 46 -23.12 10.32 34.12
CA GLU A 46 -23.71 9.24 34.93
C GLU A 46 -23.28 9.32 36.40
N GLN A 47 -24.25 9.41 37.32
CA GLN A 47 -24.00 9.41 38.76
C GLN A 47 -24.64 8.20 39.44
N LYS A 48 -23.89 7.55 40.34
CA LYS A 48 -24.34 6.39 41.12
C LYS A 48 -24.77 6.85 42.52
N LEU A 49 -26.04 6.66 42.86
CA LEU A 49 -26.66 7.07 44.12
C LEU A 49 -27.28 5.86 44.84
N GLN A 50 -27.68 6.05 46.10
CA GLN A 50 -28.43 5.05 46.86
C GLN A 50 -29.73 5.66 47.38
N ALA A 51 -30.88 5.08 47.00
CA ALA A 51 -32.20 5.52 47.44
C ALA A 51 -32.72 4.62 48.56
N GLU A 52 -33.14 5.20 49.69
CA GLU A 52 -33.73 4.46 50.80
C GLU A 52 -35.26 4.45 50.71
N LEU A 53 -35.85 3.27 50.47
CA LEU A 53 -37.29 3.07 50.35
C LEU A 53 -37.70 1.90 51.26
N GLY A 54 -38.63 2.15 52.19
CA GLY A 54 -39.13 1.11 53.11
C GLY A 54 -38.06 0.50 54.03
N GLY A 55 -37.06 1.30 54.43
CA GLY A 55 -35.98 0.86 55.33
C GLY A 55 -34.89 0.00 54.68
N LYS A 56 -34.84 -0.06 53.34
CA LYS A 56 -33.77 -0.71 52.57
C LYS A 56 -33.19 0.27 51.53
N ARG A 57 -31.87 0.27 51.39
CA ARG A 57 -31.14 1.12 50.42
C ARG A 57 -30.93 0.36 49.11
N TYR A 58 -31.30 0.99 48.00
CA TYR A 58 -31.16 0.47 46.65
C TYR A 58 -30.17 1.34 45.86
N PRO A 59 -29.14 0.75 45.23
CA PRO A 59 -28.27 1.50 44.33
C PRO A 59 -29.06 1.88 43.06
N LEU A 60 -29.01 3.15 42.67
CA LEU A 60 -29.65 3.70 41.49
C LEU A 60 -28.62 4.51 40.70
N GLU A 61 -28.52 4.26 39.40
CA GLU A 61 -27.68 5.04 38.51
C GLU A 61 -28.59 6.03 37.77
N ILE A 62 -28.29 7.32 37.89
CA ILE A 62 -29.05 8.41 37.26
C ILE A 62 -28.12 9.13 36.30
N THR A 63 -28.54 9.28 35.05
CA THR A 63 -27.87 10.12 34.06
C THR A 63 -28.38 11.55 34.21
N LEU A 64 -27.51 12.47 34.61
CA LEU A 64 -27.82 13.90 34.67
C LEU A 64 -27.64 14.49 33.28
N VAL A 65 -28.76 14.83 32.65
CA VAL A 65 -28.79 15.52 31.36
C VAL A 65 -28.28 16.95 31.53
N GLU A 66 -27.49 17.41 30.56
CA GLU A 66 -26.98 18.78 30.48
C GLU A 66 -28.09 19.83 30.64
N MET A 67 -27.74 21.02 31.16
CA MET A 67 -28.68 22.11 31.36
C MET A 67 -29.27 22.54 30.00
N PRO A 68 -30.61 22.48 29.80
CA PRO A 68 -31.19 22.95 28.54
C PRO A 68 -30.92 24.44 28.37
N CYS A 69 -30.52 24.86 27.17
CA CYS A 69 -30.29 26.26 26.84
C CYS A 69 -31.52 27.11 27.24
N SER A 70 -31.29 28.29 27.80
CA SER A 70 -32.38 29.20 28.13
C SER A 70 -33.16 29.57 26.86
N GLU A 71 -34.49 29.71 26.97
CA GLU A 71 -35.35 30.07 25.84
C GLU A 71 -34.93 31.39 25.16
N GLU A 72 -34.34 32.30 25.94
CA GLU A 72 -33.82 33.59 25.48
C GLU A 72 -32.51 33.42 24.69
N GLU A 73 -31.63 32.53 25.14
CA GLU A 73 -30.34 32.23 24.48
C GLU A 73 -30.54 31.49 23.16
N ILE A 74 -31.50 30.55 23.09
CA ILE A 74 -31.88 29.89 21.82
C ILE A 74 -32.39 30.94 20.83
N HIS A 75 -33.17 31.91 21.30
CA HIS A 75 -33.66 32.97 20.43
C HIS A 75 -32.53 33.87 19.94
N GLU A 76 -31.57 34.22 20.81
CA GLU A 76 -30.38 34.99 20.43
C GLU A 76 -29.52 34.26 19.39
N ILE A 77 -29.27 32.95 19.58
CA ILE A 77 -28.50 32.13 18.63
C ILE A 77 -29.22 32.02 17.29
N LEU A 78 -30.53 31.75 17.27
CA LEU A 78 -31.31 31.68 16.03
C LEU A 78 -31.37 33.05 15.32
N THR A 79 -31.44 34.15 16.07
CA THR A 79 -31.45 35.50 15.50
C THR A 79 -30.10 35.85 14.89
N ALA A 80 -29.00 35.55 15.59
CA ALA A 80 -27.64 35.71 15.08
C ALA A 80 -27.39 34.85 13.83
N ALA A 81 -27.83 33.60 13.85
CA ALA A 81 -27.75 32.67 12.72
C ALA A 81 -28.54 33.19 11.50
N SER A 82 -29.77 33.69 11.70
CA SER A 82 -30.59 34.26 10.63
C SER A 82 -29.96 35.50 9.99
N ALA A 83 -29.25 36.33 10.77
CA ALA A 83 -28.54 37.50 10.27
C ALA A 83 -27.28 37.12 9.46
N GLY A 84 -26.59 36.05 9.85
CA GLY A 84 -25.43 35.52 9.12
C GLY A 84 -25.81 34.75 7.84
N LEU A 85 -27.01 34.16 7.80
CA LEU A 85 -27.47 33.31 6.70
C LEU A 85 -27.50 34.04 5.35
N GLU A 86 -27.89 35.31 5.31
CA GLU A 86 -27.98 36.10 4.07
C GLU A 86 -26.61 36.27 3.40
N LYS A 87 -25.56 36.48 4.21
CA LYS A 87 -24.18 36.62 3.71
C LYS A 87 -23.63 35.29 3.19
N MET A 88 -23.95 34.19 3.87
CA MET A 88 -23.57 32.85 3.42
C MET A 88 -24.28 32.48 2.12
N PHE A 89 -25.58 32.76 2.04
CA PHE A 89 -26.42 32.45 0.88
C PHE A 89 -25.89 33.07 -0.43
N LEU A 90 -25.46 34.33 -0.37
CA LEU A 90 -24.99 35.08 -1.55
C LEU A 90 -23.69 34.52 -2.15
N LYS A 91 -22.81 33.90 -1.34
CA LYS A 91 -21.50 33.38 -1.76
C LYS A 91 -20.69 34.42 -2.56
N ASN A 92 -20.67 34.30 -3.90
CA ASN A 92 -19.95 35.20 -4.83
C ASN A 92 -20.86 36.25 -5.49
N ASN A 93 -22.16 36.23 -5.23
CA ASN A 93 -23.13 37.16 -5.80
C ASN A 93 -23.11 38.48 -5.01
N THR A 94 -23.33 39.60 -5.71
CA THR A 94 -23.31 40.93 -5.07
C THR A 94 -24.54 41.17 -4.22
N ASP A 95 -25.73 40.85 -4.74
CA ASP A 95 -27.02 41.11 -4.09
C ASP A 95 -28.06 40.04 -4.44
N LEU A 96 -29.11 39.93 -3.63
CA LEU A 96 -30.24 39.01 -3.83
C LEU A 96 -31.01 39.27 -5.14
N TYR A 97 -30.86 40.46 -5.72
CA TYR A 97 -31.52 40.88 -6.96
C TYR A 97 -30.65 40.75 -8.22
N HIS A 98 -29.39 40.32 -8.07
CA HIS A 98 -28.44 40.17 -9.18
C HIS A 98 -27.72 38.81 -9.08
N ILE A 99 -28.48 37.75 -8.82
CA ILE A 99 -27.92 36.39 -8.71
C ILE A 99 -27.61 35.88 -10.11
N LYS A 100 -26.33 35.62 -10.36
CA LYS A 100 -25.79 35.13 -11.65
C LYS A 100 -25.01 33.83 -11.51
N THR A 101 -24.48 33.57 -10.31
CA THR A 101 -23.64 32.41 -9.99
C THR A 101 -24.29 31.57 -8.89
N ASP A 102 -23.78 30.36 -8.69
CA ASP A 102 -24.26 29.42 -7.68
C ASP A 102 -24.38 30.04 -6.28
N ILE A 103 -25.42 29.62 -5.57
CA ILE A 103 -25.78 30.06 -4.22
C ILE A 103 -25.45 28.96 -3.21
N GLN A 104 -25.36 29.32 -1.93
CA GLN A 104 -25.05 28.34 -0.88
C GLN A 104 -26.29 28.06 -0.02
N MET A 105 -26.74 26.80 -0.02
CA MET A 105 -27.89 26.34 0.77
C MET A 105 -27.47 25.22 1.72
N PRO A 106 -26.79 25.54 2.85
CA PRO A 106 -26.35 24.53 3.80
C PRO A 106 -27.54 23.91 4.53
N SER A 107 -27.47 22.61 4.82
CA SER A 107 -28.45 21.92 5.69
C SER A 107 -28.18 22.17 7.18
N VAL A 108 -26.96 22.54 7.55
CA VAL A 108 -26.53 22.89 8.92
C VAL A 108 -25.59 24.08 8.84
N ILE A 109 -25.78 25.08 9.70
CA ILE A 109 -24.92 26.27 9.73
C ILE A 109 -23.57 25.89 10.38
N PRO A 110 -22.42 26.12 9.71
CA PRO A 110 -21.10 25.83 10.27
C PRO A 110 -20.91 26.48 11.65
N ASP A 111 -20.24 25.76 12.55
CA ASP A 111 -19.96 26.18 13.94
C ASP A 111 -21.21 26.33 14.84
N THR A 112 -22.38 25.83 14.40
CA THR A 112 -23.61 25.77 15.20
C THR A 112 -24.40 24.48 14.96
N GLU A 113 -25.25 24.09 15.91
CA GLU A 113 -26.18 22.94 15.76
C GLU A 113 -27.51 23.32 15.08
N VAL A 114 -27.55 24.47 14.39
CA VAL A 114 -28.78 24.97 13.76
C VAL A 114 -29.01 24.28 12.43
N GLU A 115 -30.09 23.50 12.34
CA GLU A 115 -30.55 22.88 11.11
C GLU A 115 -31.31 23.88 10.24
N VAL A 116 -31.13 23.80 8.92
CA VAL A 116 -31.76 24.71 7.96
C VAL A 116 -32.48 23.92 6.87
N GLN A 117 -33.78 24.20 6.72
CA GLN A 117 -34.61 23.63 5.66
C GLN A 117 -35.00 24.69 4.63
N TRP A 118 -34.72 24.43 3.35
CA TRP A 118 -34.91 25.37 2.25
C TRP A 118 -36.19 25.07 1.46
N TYR A 119 -36.95 26.11 1.16
CA TYR A 119 -38.16 26.08 0.35
C TYR A 119 -38.09 27.18 -0.71
N LEU A 120 -38.19 26.79 -1.97
CA LEU A 120 -38.29 27.70 -3.11
C LEU A 120 -39.70 27.59 -3.71
N ASP A 121 -40.20 28.68 -4.29
CA ASP A 121 -41.46 28.67 -5.04
C ASP A 121 -41.36 27.92 -6.38
N SER A 122 -40.16 27.84 -6.98
CA SER A 122 -39.85 27.00 -8.13
C SER A 122 -38.43 26.43 -8.05
N TRP A 123 -38.30 25.11 -8.21
CA TRP A 123 -37.01 24.41 -8.32
C TRP A 123 -36.53 24.28 -9.78
N GLU A 124 -37.16 24.98 -10.72
CA GLU A 124 -36.83 24.90 -12.14
C GLU A 124 -35.44 25.49 -12.46
N TYR A 125 -35.02 26.51 -11.71
CA TYR A 125 -33.79 27.27 -11.97
C TYR A 125 -32.72 27.11 -10.90
N VAL A 126 -32.99 26.37 -9.84
CA VAL A 126 -32.07 26.19 -8.70
C VAL A 126 -32.15 24.74 -8.26
N ASP A 127 -31.03 24.05 -8.23
CA ASP A 127 -30.94 22.70 -7.69
C ASP A 127 -30.81 22.71 -6.16
N PRO A 128 -31.21 21.64 -5.45
CA PRO A 128 -31.03 21.51 -3.99
C PRO A 128 -29.60 21.75 -3.50
N ASP A 129 -28.61 21.46 -4.34
CA ASP A 129 -27.19 21.63 -4.01
C ASP A 129 -26.70 23.09 -4.14
N GLY A 130 -27.56 24.03 -4.56
CA GLY A 130 -27.20 25.44 -4.72
C GLY A 130 -26.82 25.85 -6.14
N THR A 131 -26.79 24.92 -7.09
CA THR A 131 -26.46 25.19 -8.49
C THR A 131 -27.57 25.99 -9.17
N VAL A 132 -27.22 27.14 -9.75
CA VAL A 132 -28.18 28.00 -10.46
C VAL A 132 -28.16 27.66 -11.95
N ARG A 133 -29.35 27.39 -12.51
CA ARG A 133 -29.61 27.06 -13.91
C ARG A 133 -30.32 28.23 -14.61
N ASN A 134 -29.55 29.25 -14.98
CA ASN A 134 -30.06 30.44 -15.68
C ASN A 134 -29.81 30.40 -17.19
N GLU A 135 -29.47 29.25 -17.77
CA GLU A 135 -29.11 29.08 -19.18
C GLU A 135 -30.27 29.39 -20.15
N SER A 136 -31.51 29.16 -19.72
CA SER A 136 -32.73 29.41 -20.49
C SER A 136 -33.27 30.85 -20.36
N LEU A 137 -32.74 31.63 -19.41
CA LEU A 137 -33.28 32.94 -19.05
C LEU A 137 -32.79 34.03 -20.01
N LYS A 138 -33.72 34.65 -20.73
CA LYS A 138 -33.46 35.87 -21.53
C LYS A 138 -33.75 37.15 -20.75
N GLU A 139 -34.63 37.06 -19.76
CA GLU A 139 -35.02 38.16 -18.87
C GLU A 139 -34.92 37.71 -17.41
N PRO A 140 -34.76 38.65 -16.46
CA PRO A 140 -34.63 38.28 -15.06
C PRO A 140 -35.94 37.75 -14.45
N VAL A 141 -35.88 36.61 -13.77
CA VAL A 141 -37.05 35.95 -13.16
C VAL A 141 -37.05 36.17 -11.64
N PRO A 142 -38.14 36.70 -11.05
CA PRO A 142 -38.28 36.81 -9.60
C PRO A 142 -38.59 35.43 -8.98
N LEU A 143 -37.94 35.11 -7.86
CA LEU A 143 -38.07 33.84 -7.16
C LEU A 143 -38.12 34.08 -5.65
N LYS A 144 -38.97 33.37 -4.90
CA LYS A 144 -39.06 33.51 -3.44
C LYS A 144 -38.37 32.35 -2.75
N VAL A 145 -37.47 32.66 -1.82
CA VAL A 145 -36.78 31.68 -0.97
C VAL A 145 -37.21 31.82 0.49
N GLN A 146 -37.44 30.68 1.12
CA GLN A 146 -37.74 30.55 2.53
C GLN A 146 -36.81 29.52 3.16
N ALA A 147 -36.05 29.93 4.18
CA ALA A 147 -35.25 29.03 5.01
C ALA A 147 -35.87 28.94 6.41
N VAL A 148 -36.09 27.73 6.91
CA VAL A 148 -36.54 27.48 8.27
C VAL A 148 -35.34 26.99 9.08
N LEU A 149 -34.89 27.83 10.02
CA LEU A 149 -33.81 27.51 10.94
C LEU A 149 -34.42 26.89 12.20
N SER A 150 -33.98 25.70 12.59
CA SER A 150 -34.48 25.01 13.79
C SER A 150 -33.34 24.65 14.75
N LEU A 151 -33.59 24.88 16.04
CA LEU A 151 -32.72 24.47 17.15
C LEU A 151 -33.62 24.04 18.31
N GLY A 152 -33.62 22.74 18.61
CA GLY A 152 -34.57 22.13 19.56
C GLY A 152 -36.03 22.30 19.14
N ASP A 153 -36.87 22.78 20.05
CA ASP A 153 -38.33 22.95 19.83
C ASP A 153 -38.71 24.30 19.17
N ARG A 154 -37.72 25.12 18.80
CA ARG A 154 -37.96 26.46 18.22
C ARG A 154 -37.45 26.54 16.79
N SER A 155 -38.20 27.28 15.98
CA SER A 155 -37.81 27.59 14.61
C SER A 155 -38.02 29.06 14.26
N VAL A 156 -37.11 29.59 13.45
CA VAL A 156 -37.19 30.95 12.89
C VAL A 156 -37.22 30.83 11.38
N THR A 157 -38.13 31.55 10.75
CA THR A 157 -38.26 31.55 9.29
C THR A 157 -37.62 32.79 8.68
N TRP A 158 -36.64 32.58 7.81
CA TRP A 158 -36.01 33.61 6.99
C TRP A 158 -36.63 33.59 5.60
N LYS A 159 -37.19 34.72 5.14
CA LYS A 159 -37.84 34.83 3.82
C LYS A 159 -37.24 35.99 3.03
N ARG A 160 -36.86 35.74 1.78
CA ARG A 160 -36.35 36.76 0.86
C ARG A 160 -36.90 36.57 -0.55
N ASP A 161 -37.03 37.70 -1.24
CA ASP A 161 -37.30 37.75 -2.67
C ASP A 161 -35.97 37.84 -3.41
N LEU A 162 -35.78 36.99 -4.40
CA LEU A 162 -34.59 36.87 -5.25
C LEU A 162 -34.94 37.26 -6.68
N LYS A 163 -33.92 37.67 -7.45
CA LYS A 163 -34.05 37.87 -8.90
C LYS A 163 -32.89 37.21 -9.61
N LEU A 164 -33.21 36.14 -10.34
CA LEU A 164 -32.24 35.40 -11.14
C LEU A 164 -32.00 36.14 -12.44
N CYS A 165 -30.76 36.51 -12.71
CA CYS A 165 -30.38 37.22 -13.92
C CYS A 165 -29.79 36.27 -14.98
N PRO A 166 -29.93 36.59 -16.28
CA PRO A 166 -29.19 35.92 -17.35
C PRO A 166 -27.67 35.93 -17.10
N PRO A 167 -26.93 34.90 -17.55
CA PRO A 167 -25.48 34.84 -17.39
C PRO A 167 -24.82 35.99 -18.15
N GLY A 168 -24.05 36.82 -17.44
CA GLY A 168 -23.34 37.98 -18.01
C GLY A 168 -21.94 37.68 -18.52
N GLU A 169 -21.21 36.81 -17.81
CA GLU A 169 -19.90 36.26 -18.21
C GLU A 169 -19.86 34.81 -17.70
N PRO A 170 -20.22 33.82 -18.55
CA PRO A 170 -20.32 32.43 -18.11
C PRO A 170 -18.94 31.78 -17.93
N ASP A 171 -18.76 31.03 -16.86
CA ASP A 171 -17.59 30.18 -16.64
C ASP A 171 -17.54 29.02 -17.66
N THR A 172 -16.40 28.34 -17.78
CA THR A 172 -16.19 27.20 -18.70
C THR A 172 -17.27 26.13 -18.53
N GLU A 173 -17.64 25.82 -17.29
CA GLU A 173 -18.69 24.84 -16.98
C GLU A 173 -20.08 25.33 -17.43
N GLN A 174 -20.38 26.61 -17.26
CA GLN A 174 -21.63 27.22 -17.73
C GLN A 174 -21.68 27.30 -19.26
N LYS A 175 -20.54 27.56 -19.93
CA LYS A 175 -20.43 27.51 -21.39
C LYS A 175 -20.69 26.10 -21.93
N MET A 176 -20.20 25.06 -21.24
CA MET A 176 -20.49 23.66 -21.58
C MET A 176 -21.98 23.33 -21.40
N ARG A 177 -22.60 23.78 -20.31
CA ARG A 177 -24.06 23.62 -20.10
C ARG A 177 -24.89 24.33 -21.17
N LEU A 178 -24.50 25.55 -21.56
CA LEU A 178 -25.12 26.30 -22.67
C LEU A 178 -24.97 25.56 -24.01
N LEU A 179 -23.80 24.95 -24.27
CA LEU A 179 -23.57 24.09 -25.43
C LEU A 179 -24.53 22.91 -25.46
N GLU A 180 -24.64 22.18 -24.34
CA GLU A 180 -25.53 21.04 -24.22
C GLU A 180 -27.00 21.45 -24.43
N TYR A 181 -27.43 22.57 -23.83
CA TYR A 181 -28.76 23.12 -24.03
C TYR A 181 -29.04 23.44 -25.50
N GLN A 182 -28.13 24.14 -26.18
CA GLN A 182 -28.26 24.46 -27.62
C GLN A 182 -28.33 23.21 -28.50
N ILE A 183 -27.60 22.15 -28.15
CA ILE A 183 -27.66 20.86 -28.85
C ILE A 183 -29.03 20.22 -28.63
N GLN A 184 -29.53 20.20 -27.39
CA GLN A 184 -30.84 19.62 -27.07
C GLN A 184 -32.01 20.36 -27.73
N GLU A 185 -31.99 21.70 -27.77
CA GLU A 185 -33.00 22.47 -28.50
C GLU A 185 -32.99 22.13 -30.00
N ARG A 186 -31.81 22.06 -30.62
CA ARG A 186 -31.69 21.70 -32.05
C ARG A 186 -32.07 20.25 -32.34
N GLN A 187 -31.97 19.36 -31.37
CA GLN A 187 -32.45 17.98 -31.49
C GLN A 187 -33.98 17.87 -31.42
N LYS A 188 -34.66 18.79 -30.73
CA LYS A 188 -36.13 18.81 -30.66
C LYS A 188 -36.77 19.31 -31.96
N ASP A 189 -36.03 20.08 -32.75
CA ASP A 189 -36.46 20.58 -34.06
C ASP A 189 -36.15 19.52 -35.14
N ASP A 190 -36.99 18.47 -35.21
CA ASP A 190 -36.80 17.22 -35.97
C ASP A 190 -36.97 17.37 -37.50
N SER A 191 -36.64 18.54 -38.07
CA SER A 191 -36.96 18.88 -39.46
C SER A 191 -35.86 18.53 -40.48
N SER A 192 -34.71 18.01 -40.04
CA SER A 192 -33.65 17.48 -40.92
C SER A 192 -32.90 16.32 -40.27
N GLY A 193 -32.63 15.25 -41.03
CA GLY A 193 -31.85 14.07 -40.58
C GLY A 193 -30.36 14.34 -40.26
N GLU A 194 -29.95 15.60 -40.22
CA GLU A 194 -28.61 16.07 -39.88
C GLU A 194 -28.70 17.12 -38.77
N LEU A 195 -27.94 16.91 -37.68
CA LEU A 195 -27.88 17.84 -36.55
C LEU A 195 -26.72 18.84 -36.75
N LEU A 196 -27.05 20.11 -36.95
CA LEU A 196 -26.05 21.17 -37.08
C LEU A 196 -25.50 21.54 -35.70
N LEU A 197 -24.22 21.23 -35.47
CA LEU A 197 -23.52 21.57 -34.23
C LEU A 197 -23.33 23.10 -34.10
N PRO A 198 -23.39 23.68 -32.89
CA PRO A 198 -23.11 25.10 -32.68
C PRO A 198 -21.68 25.46 -33.05
N SER A 199 -21.51 26.52 -33.86
CA SER A 199 -20.20 27.08 -34.22
C SER A 199 -19.73 28.16 -33.25
N GLU A 200 -20.62 28.72 -32.43
CA GLU A 200 -20.32 29.78 -31.48
C GLU A 200 -21.14 29.64 -30.19
N VAL A 201 -20.52 29.94 -29.05
CA VAL A 201 -21.15 29.97 -27.72
C VAL A 201 -20.68 31.24 -27.04
N PHE A 202 -21.63 32.12 -26.70
CA PHE A 202 -21.32 33.41 -26.06
C PHE A 202 -20.29 34.27 -26.85
N GLY A 203 -20.29 34.20 -28.19
CA GLY A 203 -19.36 34.95 -29.06
C GLY A 203 -17.98 34.31 -29.24
N GLU A 204 -17.71 33.14 -28.64
CA GLU A 204 -16.48 32.38 -28.84
C GLU A 204 -16.68 31.24 -29.86
N PRO A 205 -15.76 31.04 -30.83
CA PRO A 205 -15.88 29.98 -31.82
C PRO A 205 -15.61 28.59 -31.21
N VAL A 206 -16.48 27.62 -31.54
CA VAL A 206 -16.38 26.23 -31.09
C VAL A 206 -15.97 25.32 -32.24
N SER A 207 -14.86 24.60 -32.05
CA SER A 207 -14.35 23.60 -33.00
C SER A 207 -14.61 22.19 -32.48
N TRP A 208 -15.24 21.35 -33.31
CA TRP A 208 -15.59 19.98 -32.95
C TRP A 208 -14.54 18.99 -33.47
N TYR A 209 -14.07 18.11 -32.59
CA TYR A 209 -13.13 17.06 -32.93
C TYR A 209 -13.68 15.71 -32.49
N GLN A 210 -13.48 14.67 -33.30
CA GLN A 210 -13.73 13.30 -32.86
C GLN A 210 -12.64 12.86 -31.88
N THR A 211 -13.05 12.27 -30.76
CA THR A 211 -12.11 11.71 -29.79
C THR A 211 -11.34 10.57 -30.45
N THR A 212 -10.04 10.76 -30.64
CA THR A 212 -9.17 9.69 -31.14
C THR A 212 -8.93 8.72 -29.99
N ASP A 213 -9.41 7.48 -30.13
CA ASP A 213 -9.23 6.45 -29.10
C ASP A 213 -7.74 6.07 -28.99
N ARG A 214 -7.10 6.56 -27.92
CA ARG A 214 -5.66 6.40 -27.68
C ARG A 214 -5.29 5.00 -27.18
N ARG A 215 -6.26 4.10 -27.02
CA ARG A 215 -6.04 2.70 -26.63
C ARG A 215 -5.08 1.95 -27.55
N GLY A 216 -5.08 2.26 -28.85
CA GLY A 216 -4.15 1.64 -29.81
C GLY A 216 -2.66 1.88 -29.47
N ILE A 217 -2.31 3.06 -28.97
CA ILE A 217 -0.93 3.41 -28.58
C ILE A 217 -0.52 2.62 -27.35
N TRP A 218 -1.42 2.49 -26.36
CA TRP A 218 -1.17 1.69 -25.16
C TRP A 218 -1.02 0.20 -25.47
N MET A 219 -1.83 -0.34 -26.39
CA MET A 219 -1.69 -1.72 -26.86
C MET A 219 -0.35 -1.95 -27.55
N LEU A 220 0.12 -1.01 -28.37
CA LEU A 220 1.43 -1.09 -29.02
C LEU A 220 2.58 -1.02 -28.00
N ALA A 221 2.49 -0.15 -27.00
CA ALA A 221 3.48 -0.09 -25.93
C ALA A 221 3.57 -1.42 -25.15
N LEU A 222 2.43 -2.03 -24.82
CA LEU A 222 2.39 -3.32 -24.11
C LEU A 222 3.00 -4.46 -24.92
N THR A 223 2.77 -4.51 -26.24
CA THR A 223 3.36 -5.57 -27.08
C THR A 223 4.89 -5.43 -27.17
N VAL A 224 5.41 -4.21 -27.28
CA VAL A 224 6.86 -3.95 -27.25
C VAL A 224 7.48 -4.35 -25.90
N CYS A 225 6.83 -3.99 -24.79
CA CYS A 225 7.29 -4.39 -23.46
C CYS A 225 7.30 -5.92 -23.26
N SER A 226 6.27 -6.61 -23.76
CA SER A 226 6.19 -8.08 -23.71
C SER A 226 7.33 -8.75 -24.49
N LEU A 227 7.60 -8.29 -25.71
CA LEU A 227 8.72 -8.80 -26.51
C LEU A 227 10.08 -8.57 -25.83
N ALA A 228 10.28 -7.40 -25.24
CA ALA A 228 11.49 -7.10 -24.48
C ALA A 228 11.65 -8.02 -23.26
N ALA A 229 10.55 -8.27 -22.52
CA ALA A 229 10.56 -9.16 -21.37
C ALA A 229 10.91 -10.61 -21.76
N VAL A 230 10.40 -11.11 -22.89
CA VAL A 230 10.74 -12.45 -23.40
C VAL A 230 12.21 -12.56 -23.75
N GLU A 231 12.78 -11.58 -24.47
CA GLU A 231 14.20 -11.61 -24.84
C GLU A 231 15.13 -11.50 -23.62
N ILE A 232 14.77 -10.65 -22.64
CA ILE A 232 15.49 -10.56 -21.36
C ILE A 232 15.38 -11.88 -20.58
N GLY A 233 14.20 -12.49 -20.57
CA GLY A 233 13.94 -13.79 -19.93
C GLY A 233 14.84 -14.89 -20.51
N ARG A 234 14.91 -14.99 -21.84
CA ARG A 234 15.74 -15.98 -22.53
C ARG A 234 17.23 -15.81 -22.22
N ARG A 235 17.73 -14.57 -22.27
CA ARG A 235 19.13 -14.27 -21.90
C ARG A 235 19.44 -14.64 -20.46
N ARG A 236 18.52 -14.32 -19.53
CA ARG A 236 18.66 -14.68 -18.12
C ARG A 236 18.67 -16.20 -17.93
N GLU A 237 17.84 -16.94 -18.65
CA GLU A 237 17.79 -18.40 -18.57
C GLU A 237 19.09 -19.03 -19.09
N GLU A 238 19.61 -18.55 -20.23
CA GLU A 238 20.91 -18.97 -20.78
C GLU A 238 22.04 -18.70 -19.77
N GLU A 239 22.12 -17.48 -19.21
CA GLU A 239 23.11 -17.14 -18.18
C GLU A 239 22.96 -17.97 -16.91
N GLN A 240 21.73 -18.21 -16.45
CA GLN A 240 21.46 -19.04 -15.28
C GLN A 240 21.86 -20.49 -15.51
N SER A 241 21.58 -21.05 -16.68
CA SER A 241 21.96 -22.42 -17.05
C SER A 241 23.49 -22.57 -17.11
N ALA A 242 24.19 -21.60 -17.69
CA ALA A 242 25.64 -21.55 -17.73
C ALA A 242 26.24 -21.46 -16.32
N ARG A 243 25.71 -20.56 -15.47
CA ARG A 243 26.12 -20.43 -14.07
C ARG A 243 25.83 -21.69 -13.26
N LYS A 244 24.67 -22.34 -13.46
CA LYS A 244 24.33 -23.61 -12.80
C LYS A 244 25.32 -24.71 -13.18
N ARG A 245 25.68 -24.81 -14.46
CA ARG A 245 26.69 -25.76 -14.96
C ARG A 245 28.08 -25.49 -14.38
N GLU A 246 28.51 -24.23 -14.38
CA GLU A 246 29.80 -23.84 -13.79
C GLU A 246 29.84 -24.16 -12.29
N ARG A 247 28.77 -23.81 -11.56
CA ARG A 247 28.63 -24.10 -10.12
C ARG A 247 28.67 -25.60 -9.84
N SER A 248 27.96 -26.44 -10.60
CA SER A 248 27.98 -27.89 -10.39
C SER A 248 29.38 -28.47 -10.62
N MET A 249 30.09 -28.01 -11.65
CA MET A 249 31.49 -28.38 -11.88
C MET A 249 32.40 -27.94 -10.72
N GLN A 250 32.26 -26.72 -10.20
CA GLN A 250 33.06 -26.27 -9.05
C GLN A 250 32.86 -27.14 -7.80
N LEU A 251 31.64 -27.63 -7.56
CA LEU A 251 31.34 -28.52 -6.43
C LEU A 251 31.94 -29.93 -6.59
N ASP A 252 32.02 -30.44 -7.82
CA ASP A 252 32.60 -31.75 -8.15
C ASP A 252 34.15 -31.71 -8.20
N TYR A 253 34.76 -30.55 -8.46
CA TYR A 253 36.21 -30.40 -8.65
C TYR A 253 37.06 -30.97 -7.49
N PRO A 254 36.79 -30.67 -6.20
CA PRO A 254 37.59 -31.20 -5.09
C PRO A 254 37.56 -32.73 -5.02
N GLU A 255 36.43 -33.34 -5.38
CA GLU A 255 36.27 -34.80 -5.40
C GLU A 255 37.16 -35.43 -6.49
N ILE A 256 37.19 -34.83 -7.68
CA ILE A 256 37.99 -35.30 -8.81
C ILE A 256 39.49 -35.20 -8.51
N VAL A 257 39.95 -34.03 -8.04
CA VAL A 257 41.37 -33.80 -7.74
C VAL A 257 41.84 -34.70 -6.59
N SER A 258 41.03 -34.86 -5.55
CA SER A 258 41.33 -35.78 -4.44
C SER A 258 41.48 -37.22 -4.91
N ARG A 259 40.57 -37.72 -5.77
CA ARG A 259 40.70 -39.08 -6.35
C ARG A 259 41.94 -39.23 -7.21
N LEU A 260 42.26 -38.24 -8.05
CA LEU A 260 43.48 -38.25 -8.85
C LEU A 260 44.73 -38.28 -7.97
N SER A 261 44.81 -37.40 -6.96
CA SER A 261 45.91 -37.37 -6.00
C SER A 261 46.07 -38.72 -5.27
N LEU A 262 44.97 -39.33 -4.83
CA LEU A 262 45.00 -40.64 -4.16
C LEU A 262 45.52 -41.76 -5.07
N TYR A 263 45.02 -41.87 -6.30
CA TYR A 263 45.49 -42.90 -7.22
C TYR A 263 46.94 -42.69 -7.64
N MET A 264 47.33 -41.45 -7.90
CA MET A 264 48.71 -41.12 -8.26
C MET A 264 49.68 -41.30 -7.09
N GLY A 265 49.26 -40.97 -5.88
CA GLY A 265 50.01 -41.25 -4.65
C GLY A 265 50.19 -42.74 -4.38
N ALA A 266 49.27 -43.57 -4.86
CA ALA A 266 49.39 -45.04 -4.84
C ALA A 266 50.28 -45.61 -5.98
N GLY A 267 50.90 -44.74 -6.79
CA GLY A 267 51.79 -45.15 -7.88
C GLY A 267 51.10 -45.47 -9.20
N ILE A 268 49.81 -45.16 -9.35
CA ILE A 268 49.06 -45.35 -10.60
C ILE A 268 49.37 -44.18 -11.57
N SER A 269 49.53 -44.47 -12.87
CA SER A 269 49.74 -43.44 -13.89
C SER A 269 48.53 -42.52 -14.05
N THR A 270 48.75 -41.28 -14.51
CA THR A 270 47.71 -40.28 -14.78
C THR A 270 46.58 -40.82 -15.65
N ARG A 271 46.92 -41.48 -16.76
CA ARG A 271 45.95 -42.09 -17.68
C ARG A 271 45.09 -43.15 -16.99
N LYS A 272 45.71 -44.07 -16.23
CA LYS A 272 44.99 -45.17 -15.57
C LYS A 272 44.15 -44.67 -14.39
N ALA A 273 44.63 -43.66 -13.67
CA ALA A 273 43.85 -42.97 -12.63
C ALA A 273 42.62 -42.29 -13.23
N TRP A 274 42.77 -41.60 -14.36
CA TRP A 274 41.68 -40.97 -15.10
C TRP A 274 40.63 -41.99 -15.56
N GLU A 275 41.07 -43.08 -16.19
CA GLU A 275 40.22 -44.18 -16.64
C GLU A 275 39.41 -44.78 -15.49
N ARG A 276 40.05 -45.07 -14.35
CA ARG A 276 39.34 -45.59 -13.16
C ARG A 276 38.28 -44.63 -12.61
N ILE A 277 38.53 -43.32 -12.65
CA ILE A 277 37.54 -42.32 -12.20
C ILE A 277 36.32 -42.32 -13.13
N VAL A 278 36.54 -42.38 -14.45
CA VAL A 278 35.46 -42.43 -15.45
C VAL A 278 34.68 -43.75 -15.35
N GLU A 279 35.35 -44.89 -15.26
CA GLU A 279 34.68 -46.20 -15.10
C GLU A 279 33.82 -46.26 -13.83
N ASN A 280 34.34 -45.72 -12.71
CA ASN A 280 33.59 -45.65 -11.45
C ASN A 280 32.38 -44.71 -11.54
N TYR A 281 32.48 -43.64 -12.35
CA TYR A 281 31.37 -42.76 -12.64
C TYR A 281 30.30 -43.48 -13.48
N GLU A 282 30.68 -44.11 -14.58
CA GLU A 282 29.76 -44.83 -15.47
C GLU A 282 29.00 -45.96 -14.74
N LYS A 283 29.70 -46.72 -13.88
CA LYS A 283 29.07 -47.77 -13.06
C LYS A 283 28.00 -47.22 -12.10
N LYS A 284 28.22 -46.03 -11.53
CA LYS A 284 27.26 -45.36 -10.64
C LYS A 284 26.13 -44.65 -11.40
N ASN A 285 26.42 -44.15 -12.60
CA ASN A 285 25.45 -43.43 -13.42
C ASN A 285 24.47 -44.37 -14.13
N GLY A 286 24.82 -45.65 -14.33
CA GLY A 286 23.87 -46.67 -14.80
C GLY A 286 22.62 -46.84 -13.90
N GLU A 287 22.68 -46.37 -12.65
CA GLU A 287 21.60 -46.44 -11.66
C GLU A 287 20.93 -45.07 -11.38
N SER A 288 21.43 -43.96 -11.95
CA SER A 288 20.94 -42.61 -11.63
C SER A 288 20.84 -41.69 -12.85
N THR A 289 19.76 -40.89 -12.92
CA THR A 289 19.46 -39.98 -14.06
C THR A 289 20.31 -38.69 -14.06
N GLU A 290 21.13 -38.46 -13.03
CA GLU A 290 21.79 -37.19 -12.80
C GLU A 290 23.18 -37.14 -13.47
N HIS A 291 23.23 -36.56 -14.67
CA HIS A 291 24.47 -36.42 -15.44
C HIS A 291 25.33 -35.27 -14.89
N ARG A 292 26.49 -35.60 -14.31
CA ARG A 292 27.42 -34.63 -13.75
C ARG A 292 28.32 -34.07 -14.85
N ALA A 293 28.22 -32.77 -15.09
CA ALA A 293 28.86 -32.13 -16.24
C ALA A 293 30.40 -32.25 -16.25
N ALA A 294 31.05 -32.25 -15.08
CA ALA A 294 32.50 -32.42 -14.98
C ALA A 294 32.96 -33.83 -15.40
N TYR A 295 32.25 -34.86 -14.95
CA TYR A 295 32.58 -36.26 -15.26
C TYR A 295 32.26 -36.60 -16.73
N GLU A 296 31.22 -36.01 -17.32
CA GLU A 296 30.95 -36.12 -18.76
C GLU A 296 32.08 -35.54 -19.61
N GLU A 297 32.65 -34.39 -19.23
CA GLU A 297 33.83 -33.85 -19.91
C GLU A 297 35.07 -34.73 -19.69
N MET A 298 35.23 -35.37 -18.52
CA MET A 298 36.29 -36.36 -18.31
C MET A 298 36.14 -37.59 -19.19
N ARG A 299 34.90 -38.08 -19.37
CA ARG A 299 34.56 -39.21 -20.26
C ARG A 299 34.86 -38.89 -21.72
N LYS A 300 34.45 -37.71 -22.20
CA LYS A 300 34.81 -37.23 -23.55
C LYS A 300 36.32 -37.19 -23.75
N THR A 301 37.05 -36.70 -22.74
CA THR A 301 38.53 -36.63 -22.78
C THR A 301 39.16 -38.03 -22.84
N LEU A 302 38.61 -39.01 -22.11
CA LEU A 302 39.05 -40.40 -22.19
C LEU A 302 38.82 -40.97 -23.60
N HIS A 303 37.67 -40.70 -24.20
CA HIS A 303 37.36 -41.13 -25.55
C HIS A 303 38.30 -40.49 -26.59
N GLU A 304 38.61 -39.19 -26.45
CA GLU A 304 39.61 -38.51 -27.27
C GLU A 304 40.99 -39.21 -27.20
N MET A 305 41.44 -39.55 -25.98
CA MET A 305 42.70 -40.28 -25.78
C MET A 305 42.67 -41.69 -26.40
N GLN A 306 41.53 -42.39 -26.35
CA GLN A 306 41.35 -43.69 -26.98
C GLN A 306 41.32 -43.59 -28.51
N SER A 307 40.80 -42.48 -29.05
CA SER A 307 40.75 -42.20 -30.49
C SER A 307 42.11 -41.78 -31.11
N GLY A 308 43.18 -41.73 -30.32
CA GLY A 308 44.54 -41.45 -30.79
C GLY A 308 45.02 -40.00 -30.58
N ILE A 309 44.26 -39.16 -29.87
CA ILE A 309 44.73 -37.81 -29.48
C ILE A 309 45.78 -37.95 -28.37
N PRO A 310 46.95 -37.27 -28.46
CA PRO A 310 47.97 -37.30 -27.41
C PRO A 310 47.42 -36.84 -26.06
N GLU A 311 47.79 -37.55 -24.98
CA GLU A 311 47.29 -37.29 -23.61
C GLU A 311 47.54 -35.84 -23.15
N THR A 312 48.69 -35.26 -23.51
CA THR A 312 49.04 -33.85 -23.24
C THR A 312 48.01 -32.88 -23.83
N LEU A 313 47.63 -33.09 -25.09
CA LEU A 313 46.65 -32.26 -25.78
C LEU A 313 45.23 -32.52 -25.26
N ALA A 314 44.90 -33.76 -24.92
CA ALA A 314 43.61 -34.13 -24.37
C ALA A 314 43.35 -33.43 -23.02
N TYR A 315 44.34 -33.39 -22.12
CA TYR A 315 44.21 -32.69 -20.83
C TYR A 315 44.10 -31.17 -20.96
N GLU A 316 44.80 -30.55 -21.90
CA GLU A 316 44.63 -29.12 -22.19
C GLU A 316 43.23 -28.83 -22.76
N ARG A 317 42.76 -29.64 -23.71
CA ARG A 317 41.41 -29.52 -24.27
C ARG A 317 40.34 -29.69 -23.20
N PHE A 318 40.49 -30.65 -22.28
CA PHE A 318 39.61 -30.80 -21.13
C PHE A 318 39.49 -29.50 -20.32
N GLY A 319 40.62 -28.90 -19.94
CA GLY A 319 40.63 -27.65 -19.18
C GLY A 319 39.91 -26.51 -19.90
N THR A 320 40.11 -26.39 -21.22
CA THR A 320 39.43 -25.37 -22.04
C THR A 320 37.93 -25.62 -22.23
N ARG A 321 37.50 -26.89 -22.34
CA ARG A 321 36.08 -27.27 -22.51
C ARG A 321 35.26 -27.05 -21.24
N CYS A 322 35.85 -27.28 -20.07
CA CYS A 322 35.16 -27.07 -18.79
C CYS A 322 34.84 -25.58 -18.54
N ARG A 323 35.61 -24.64 -19.12
CA ARG A 323 35.43 -23.17 -18.97
C ARG A 323 35.40 -22.69 -17.50
N VAL A 324 36.03 -23.44 -16.60
CA VAL A 324 36.18 -23.10 -15.17
C VAL A 324 37.68 -23.02 -14.86
N PRO A 325 38.17 -21.95 -14.20
CA PRO A 325 39.60 -21.73 -13.96
C PRO A 325 40.32 -22.91 -13.28
N ALA A 326 39.67 -23.55 -12.31
CA ALA A 326 40.21 -24.69 -11.58
C ALA A 326 40.51 -25.90 -12.49
N TYR A 327 39.63 -26.18 -13.46
CA TYR A 327 39.81 -27.25 -14.43
C TYR A 327 40.86 -26.91 -15.49
N LEU A 328 40.97 -25.62 -15.87
CA LEU A 328 42.04 -25.15 -16.75
C LEU A 328 43.41 -25.38 -16.10
N LYS A 329 43.56 -24.97 -14.83
CA LYS A 329 44.77 -25.21 -14.03
C LYS A 329 45.08 -26.70 -13.94
N LEU A 330 44.10 -27.54 -13.62
CA LEU A 330 44.27 -29.01 -13.58
C LEU A 330 44.75 -29.59 -14.92
N GLY A 331 44.12 -29.21 -16.03
CA GLY A 331 44.51 -29.68 -17.37
C GLY A 331 45.96 -29.30 -17.72
N THR A 332 46.36 -28.08 -17.39
CA THR A 332 47.75 -27.64 -17.58
C THR A 332 48.74 -28.38 -16.68
N LEU A 333 48.40 -28.63 -15.42
CA LEU A 333 49.24 -29.39 -14.48
C LEU A 333 49.47 -30.82 -14.97
N LEU A 334 48.40 -31.49 -15.46
CA LEU A 334 48.48 -32.84 -15.99
C LEU A 334 49.29 -32.92 -17.30
N SER A 335 49.08 -31.97 -18.23
CA SER A 335 49.84 -31.87 -19.48
C SER A 335 51.33 -31.63 -19.21
N GLN A 336 51.66 -30.72 -18.29
CA GLN A 336 53.04 -30.44 -17.92
C GLN A 336 53.71 -31.62 -17.22
N ASN A 337 52.95 -32.38 -16.41
CA ASN A 337 53.49 -33.53 -15.71
C ASN A 337 53.96 -34.65 -16.65
N LEU A 338 53.18 -34.93 -17.70
CA LEU A 338 53.56 -35.88 -18.74
C LEU A 338 54.88 -35.51 -19.43
N ARG A 339 55.21 -34.22 -19.51
CA ARG A 339 56.46 -33.74 -20.15
C ARG A 339 57.66 -33.68 -19.19
N LYS A 340 57.43 -33.39 -17.90
CA LYS A 340 58.50 -33.05 -16.92
C LYS A 340 58.72 -34.10 -15.83
N GLY A 341 57.85 -35.12 -15.70
CA GLY A 341 58.00 -36.24 -14.77
C GLY A 341 57.14 -36.13 -13.49
N THR A 342 56.77 -37.28 -12.92
CA THR A 342 55.73 -37.49 -11.87
C THR A 342 56.13 -37.18 -10.43
N ARG A 343 57.40 -36.85 -10.16
CA ARG A 343 57.97 -36.93 -8.79
C ARG A 343 57.36 -35.97 -7.76
N ASN A 344 56.60 -34.95 -8.18
CA ASN A 344 55.94 -33.99 -7.28
C ASN A 344 54.45 -33.69 -7.60
N LEU A 345 53.84 -34.38 -8.57
CA LEU A 345 52.46 -34.04 -8.98
C LEU A 345 51.41 -34.48 -7.95
N ALA A 346 51.64 -35.61 -7.27
CA ALA A 346 50.69 -36.07 -6.26
C ALA A 346 50.55 -35.09 -5.09
N GLU A 347 51.66 -34.43 -4.70
CA GLU A 347 51.71 -33.40 -3.66
C GLU A 347 51.06 -32.10 -4.13
N LEU A 348 51.37 -31.64 -5.35
CA LEU A 348 50.70 -30.48 -5.98
C LEU A 348 49.18 -30.67 -6.11
N LEU A 349 48.72 -31.86 -6.52
CA LEU A 349 47.28 -32.17 -6.58
C LEU A 349 46.66 -32.26 -5.18
N ARG A 350 47.42 -32.63 -4.16
CA ARG A 350 46.93 -32.69 -2.77
C ARG A 350 46.74 -31.28 -2.19
N GLU A 351 47.66 -30.37 -2.47
CA GLU A 351 47.53 -28.94 -2.15
C GLU A 351 46.34 -28.34 -2.90
N GLU A 352 46.23 -28.56 -4.21
CA GLU A 352 45.10 -28.10 -5.03
C GLU A 352 43.76 -28.65 -4.51
N ALA A 353 43.70 -29.93 -4.14
CA ALA A 353 42.49 -30.54 -3.58
C ALA A 353 42.09 -29.88 -2.25
N ARG A 354 43.06 -29.46 -1.43
CA ARG A 354 42.82 -28.76 -0.17
C ARG A 354 42.30 -27.35 -0.41
N GLU A 355 42.94 -26.59 -1.30
CA GLU A 355 42.50 -25.26 -1.72
C GLU A 355 41.07 -25.31 -2.28
N ALA A 356 40.81 -26.24 -3.20
CA ALA A 356 39.48 -26.46 -3.78
C ALA A 356 38.41 -26.83 -2.73
N PHE A 357 38.79 -27.57 -1.68
CA PHE A 357 37.87 -27.92 -0.60
C PHE A 357 37.53 -26.71 0.29
N GLU A 358 38.51 -25.84 0.53
CA GLU A 358 38.30 -24.56 1.20
C GLU A 358 37.38 -23.63 0.38
N ASP A 359 37.60 -23.55 -0.93
CA ASP A 359 36.73 -22.82 -1.86
C ASP A 359 35.31 -23.37 -1.88
N ARG A 360 35.14 -24.71 -1.89
CA ARG A 360 33.82 -25.35 -1.78
C ARG A 360 33.11 -24.97 -0.48
N LYS A 361 33.82 -24.89 0.64
CA LYS A 361 33.26 -24.47 1.93
C LYS A 361 32.85 -22.99 1.91
N ALA A 362 33.66 -22.13 1.31
CA ALA A 362 33.33 -20.72 1.14
C ALA A 362 32.12 -20.53 0.22
N LEU A 363 32.04 -21.28 -0.88
CA LEU A 363 30.92 -21.26 -1.82
C LEU A 363 29.63 -21.76 -1.17
N ALA A 364 29.68 -22.81 -0.35
CA ALA A 364 28.53 -23.27 0.44
C ALA A 364 28.01 -22.19 1.41
N ARG A 365 28.91 -21.43 2.06
CA ARG A 365 28.51 -20.29 2.92
C ARG A 365 27.83 -19.18 2.12
N ARG A 366 28.43 -18.77 1.01
CA ARG A 366 27.83 -17.75 0.11
C ARG A 366 26.48 -18.18 -0.44
N MET A 367 26.28 -19.47 -0.73
CA MET A 367 24.97 -19.97 -1.13
C MET A 367 23.94 -19.90 0.00
N GLY A 368 24.36 -20.10 1.26
CA GLY A 368 23.52 -19.84 2.42
C GLY A 368 23.07 -18.38 2.50
N GLU A 369 24.01 -17.45 2.33
CA GLU A 369 23.76 -16.00 2.34
C GLU A 369 22.89 -15.56 1.14
N GLU A 370 23.13 -16.08 -0.06
CA GLU A 370 22.31 -15.81 -1.26
C GLU A 370 20.86 -16.30 -1.06
N CYS A 371 20.64 -17.45 -0.41
CA CYS A 371 19.31 -17.98 -0.12
C CYS A 371 18.55 -17.10 0.88
N GLU A 372 19.22 -16.58 1.90
CA GLU A 372 18.64 -15.64 2.86
C GLU A 372 18.19 -14.35 2.17
N SER A 373 19.02 -13.78 1.30
CA SER A 373 18.67 -12.57 0.55
C SER A 373 17.51 -12.78 -0.44
N LYS A 374 17.39 -13.95 -1.06
CA LYS A 374 16.29 -14.27 -1.97
C LYS A 374 14.97 -14.46 -1.25
N LEU A 375 14.98 -14.84 0.02
CA LEU A 375 13.78 -14.95 0.86
C LEU A 375 13.25 -13.58 1.31
N LEU A 376 14.11 -12.55 1.37
CA LEU A 376 13.70 -11.18 1.72
C LEU A 376 12.86 -10.49 0.63
N LEU A 377 13.09 -10.81 -0.65
CA LEU A 377 12.38 -10.16 -1.76
C LEU A 377 10.86 -10.45 -1.76
N PRO A 378 10.39 -11.71 -1.61
CA PRO A 378 8.97 -12.02 -1.44
C PRO A 378 8.34 -11.34 -0.21
N MET A 379 9.06 -11.25 0.91
CA MET A 379 8.58 -10.58 2.12
C MET A 379 8.39 -9.07 1.89
N GLY A 380 9.33 -8.41 1.21
CA GLY A 380 9.22 -6.99 0.86
C GLY A 380 8.06 -6.68 -0.09
N MET A 381 7.84 -7.55 -1.09
CA MET A 381 6.71 -7.41 -2.01
C MET A 381 5.36 -7.55 -1.30
N LEU A 382 5.23 -8.52 -0.39
CA LEU A 382 4.00 -8.71 0.39
C LEU A 382 3.72 -7.51 1.31
N LEU A 383 4.75 -6.95 1.94
CA LEU A 383 4.63 -5.73 2.73
C LEU A 383 4.14 -4.54 1.88
N LEU A 384 4.72 -4.34 0.69
CA LEU A 384 4.33 -3.25 -0.22
C LEU A 384 2.85 -3.38 -0.63
N THR A 385 2.39 -4.59 -0.95
CA THR A 385 0.98 -4.82 -1.32
C THR A 385 0.02 -4.49 -0.19
N VAL A 386 0.37 -4.83 1.06
CA VAL A 386 -0.45 -4.51 2.24
C VAL A 386 -0.47 -2.99 2.47
N LEU A 387 0.67 -2.32 2.29
CA LEU A 387 0.75 -0.86 2.40
C LEU A 387 -0.17 -0.16 1.39
N ILE A 388 -0.16 -0.59 0.13
CA ILE A 388 -1.04 -0.06 -0.92
C ILE A 388 -2.51 -0.29 -0.57
N MET A 389 -2.86 -1.49 -0.08
CA MET A 389 -4.23 -1.83 0.31
C MET A 389 -4.77 -0.93 1.43
N VAL A 390 -3.93 -0.53 2.38
CA VAL A 390 -4.33 0.35 3.50
C VAL A 390 -4.32 1.83 3.08
N MET A 391 -3.35 2.24 2.28
CA MET A 391 -3.17 3.64 1.90
C MET A 391 -4.13 4.10 0.80
N TYR A 392 -4.53 3.19 -0.10
CA TYR A 392 -5.44 3.52 -1.21
C TYR A 392 -6.82 4.04 -0.74
N PRO A 393 -7.52 3.39 0.21
CA PRO A 393 -8.76 3.92 0.77
C PRO A 393 -8.56 5.28 1.44
N ALA A 394 -7.46 5.45 2.19
CA ALA A 394 -7.17 6.70 2.90
C ALA A 394 -6.94 7.88 1.95
N LEU A 395 -6.34 7.66 0.77
CA LEU A 395 -6.12 8.72 -0.22
C LEU A 395 -7.36 9.04 -1.06
N VAL A 396 -8.32 8.12 -1.17
CA VAL A 396 -9.58 8.31 -1.92
C VAL A 396 -10.70 8.82 -1.01
N SER A 397 -10.56 8.67 0.31
CA SER A 397 -11.52 9.15 1.31
C SER A 397 -11.26 10.58 1.82
N PHE A 398 -10.24 11.26 1.31
CA PHE A 398 -9.99 12.70 1.45
C PHE A 398 -10.24 13.35 0.09
#